data_AF-A0A820LCS7-F1
#
_entry.id   AF-A0A820LCS7-F1
#
_cell.length_a   1.000
_cell.length_b   1.000
_cell.length_c   1.000
_cell.angle_alpha   90.00
_cell.angle_beta   90.00
_cell.angle_gamma   90.00
#
_symmetry.space_group_name_H-M   'P 1'
#
loop_
_entity.id
_entity.type
_entity.pdbx_description
1 polymer ?
#
loop_
_entity_poly.entity_id
_entity_poly.type
_entity_poly.pdbx_seq_one_letter_code
_entity_poly.pdbx_strand_id
1 'polypeptide(L)'
;MNTVLDDNKKLCLNSGEIIQLAKTTNLVFEPMDLEQASPATVSRCGMIYMEPASLGWRPIFTSWLNMAPPTLNESHKKLIVELFERFIDPCIAYLRKGGLKELSPTSDSNLVRSLMNILDCQFDKFEDPKKVASYVTKAVFAWIEGMFLFALIWSIGITGDTNSRVKFDLFLRKIIASGINDEEKKD
;
A
#
# COMPACT_ATOMS: atom_id res chain seq x y z
N MET A 1 -31.37 2.45 -15.13
CA MET A 1 -30.03 2.43 -15.76
C MET A 1 -29.87 1.33 -16.82
N ASN A 2 -30.63 0.23 -16.78
CA ASN A 2 -30.47 -0.89 -17.74
C ASN A 2 -30.50 -0.50 -19.24
N THR A 3 -31.29 0.51 -19.62
CA THR A 3 -31.41 1.00 -21.01
C THR A 3 -30.21 1.80 -21.50
N VAL A 4 -29.29 2.19 -20.61
CA VAL A 4 -28.05 2.87 -20.98
C VAL A 4 -26.91 1.87 -21.19
N LEU A 5 -27.04 0.68 -20.58
CA LEU A 5 -26.05 -0.39 -20.64
C LEU A 5 -26.33 -1.39 -21.77
N ASP A 6 -27.49 -1.29 -22.43
CA ASP A 6 -27.79 -2.06 -23.63
C ASP A 6 -27.27 -1.37 -24.90
N ASP A 7 -27.42 -2.02 -26.06
CA ASP A 7 -27.00 -1.48 -27.36
C ASP A 7 -27.72 -0.18 -27.74
N ASN A 8 -28.84 0.15 -27.07
CA ASN A 8 -29.57 1.37 -27.34
C ASN A 8 -28.86 2.59 -26.77
N LYS A 9 -28.03 2.46 -25.72
CA LYS A 9 -27.32 3.57 -25.05
C LYS A 9 -28.23 4.78 -24.72
N LYS A 10 -29.45 4.51 -24.22
CA LYS A 10 -30.45 5.53 -23.87
C LYS A 10 -30.57 5.71 -22.36
N LEU A 11 -30.24 6.90 -21.88
CA LEU A 11 -30.47 7.29 -20.50
C LEU A 11 -31.88 7.85 -20.36
N CYS A 12 -32.75 7.09 -19.70
CA CYS A 12 -34.10 7.55 -19.34
C CYS A 12 -34.06 8.19 -17.96
N LEU A 13 -34.47 9.45 -17.85
CA LEU A 13 -34.56 10.20 -16.61
C LEU A 13 -35.95 10.05 -15.98
N ASN A 14 -36.06 10.29 -14.67
CA ASN A 14 -37.35 10.26 -13.96
C ASN A 14 -38.32 11.36 -14.45
N SER A 15 -37.81 12.40 -15.11
CA SER A 15 -38.60 13.43 -15.80
C SER A 15 -39.33 12.90 -17.05
N GLY A 16 -38.98 11.70 -17.52
CA GLY A 16 -39.45 11.15 -18.80
C GLY A 16 -38.58 11.55 -19.99
N GLU A 17 -37.57 12.40 -19.79
CA GLU A 17 -36.61 12.76 -20.83
C GLU A 17 -35.70 11.58 -21.17
N ILE A 18 -35.37 11.47 -22.46
CA ILE A 18 -34.50 10.41 -22.99
C ILE A 18 -33.28 11.07 -23.61
N ILE A 19 -32.12 10.77 -23.06
CA ILE A 19 -30.83 11.24 -23.57
C ILE A 19 -30.12 10.08 -24.25
N GLN A 20 -29.84 10.24 -25.55
CA GLN A 20 -29.05 9.29 -26.32
C GLN A 20 -27.56 9.57 -26.09
N LEU A 21 -26.80 8.59 -25.58
CA LEU A 21 -25.35 8.74 -25.47
C LEU A 21 -24.69 8.65 -26.84
N ALA A 22 -23.63 9.44 -27.04
CA ALA A 22 -22.81 9.39 -28.24
C ALA A 22 -22.06 8.05 -28.34
N LYS A 23 -21.78 7.60 -29.57
CA LYS A 23 -21.01 6.36 -29.79
C LYS A 23 -19.59 6.41 -29.21
N THR A 24 -19.05 7.61 -29.04
CA THR A 24 -17.73 7.87 -28.44
C THR A 24 -17.72 7.80 -26.91
N THR A 25 -18.88 7.68 -26.25
CA THR A 25 -18.98 7.60 -24.80
C THR A 25 -18.88 6.14 -24.33
N ASN A 26 -17.96 5.92 -23.38
CA ASN A 26 -17.78 4.67 -22.65
C ASN A 26 -18.16 4.86 -21.18
N LEU A 27 -18.78 3.84 -20.59
CA LEU A 27 -19.10 3.78 -19.17
C LEU A 27 -18.21 2.73 -18.52
N VAL A 28 -17.50 3.11 -17.48
CA VAL A 28 -16.62 2.23 -16.70
C VAL A 28 -17.03 2.32 -15.25
N PHE A 29 -17.10 1.17 -14.59
CA PHE A 29 -17.44 1.04 -13.18
C PHE A 29 -16.31 0.28 -12.47
N GLU A 30 -15.96 0.71 -11.26
CA GLU A 30 -15.01 0.01 -10.37
C GLU A 30 -15.73 -0.49 -9.11
N PRO A 31 -16.62 -1.49 -9.22
CA PRO A 31 -17.26 -2.11 -8.06
C PRO A 31 -16.29 -3.08 -7.34
N MET A 32 -16.46 -3.23 -6.03
CA MET A 32 -15.71 -4.22 -5.23
C MET A 32 -16.18 -5.65 -5.51
N ASP A 33 -17.49 -5.85 -5.58
CA ASP A 33 -18.14 -7.12 -5.89
C ASP A 33 -19.44 -6.89 -6.67
N LEU A 34 -20.02 -7.98 -7.17
CA LEU A 34 -21.26 -7.98 -7.95
C LEU A 34 -22.34 -8.83 -7.28
N GLU A 35 -22.24 -9.09 -5.97
CA GLU A 35 -23.15 -10.01 -5.28
C GLU A 35 -24.62 -9.58 -5.38
N GLN A 36 -24.84 -8.27 -5.49
CA GLN A 36 -26.17 -7.66 -5.59
C GLN A 36 -26.59 -7.36 -7.05
N ALA A 37 -25.78 -7.75 -8.04
CA ALA A 37 -26.09 -7.52 -9.44
C ALA A 37 -26.79 -8.76 -10.05
N SER A 38 -27.88 -8.52 -10.78
CA SER A 38 -28.56 -9.62 -11.49
C SER A 38 -27.71 -10.10 -12.68
N PRO A 39 -27.72 -11.41 -13.02
CA PRO A 39 -27.03 -11.95 -14.20
C PRO A 39 -27.39 -11.21 -15.50
N ALA A 40 -28.63 -10.75 -15.63
CA ALA A 40 -29.12 -10.00 -16.79
C ALA A 40 -28.55 -8.57 -16.89
N THR A 41 -28.10 -7.99 -15.77
CA THR A 41 -27.43 -6.69 -15.76
C THR A 41 -25.96 -6.85 -16.17
N VAL A 42 -25.26 -7.82 -15.58
CA VAL A 42 -23.83 -8.04 -15.86
C VAL A 42 -23.59 -8.62 -17.24
N SER A 43 -24.55 -9.34 -17.84
CA SER A 43 -24.42 -9.90 -19.19
C SER A 43 -24.30 -8.85 -20.30
N ARG A 44 -24.64 -7.59 -20.00
CA ARG A 44 -24.54 -6.47 -20.95
C ARG A 44 -23.22 -5.70 -20.82
N CYS A 45 -22.38 -6.05 -19.85
CA CYS A 45 -21.13 -5.36 -19.56
C CYS A 45 -19.93 -6.25 -19.89
N GLY A 46 -18.85 -5.63 -20.38
CA GLY A 46 -17.55 -6.28 -20.42
C GLY A 46 -16.97 -6.34 -19.01
N MET A 47 -16.70 -7.55 -18.52
CA MET A 47 -16.19 -7.77 -17.16
C MET A 47 -14.68 -7.99 -17.18
N ILE A 48 -13.94 -7.12 -16.50
CA ILE A 48 -12.49 -7.27 -16.28
C ILE A 48 -12.30 -7.62 -14.81
N TYR A 49 -11.91 -8.86 -14.53
CA TYR A 49 -11.58 -9.29 -13.18
C TYR A 49 -10.12 -8.96 -12.89
N MET A 50 -9.89 -8.11 -11.89
CA MET A 50 -8.56 -7.82 -11.39
C MET A 50 -8.37 -8.53 -10.06
N GLU A 51 -7.37 -9.40 -9.98
CA GLU A 51 -7.02 -10.05 -8.72
C GLU A 51 -6.15 -9.11 -7.87
N PRO A 52 -6.62 -8.64 -6.69
CA PRO A 52 -5.86 -7.69 -5.88
C PRO A 52 -4.55 -8.30 -5.36
N ALA A 53 -4.54 -9.61 -5.11
CA ALA A 53 -3.36 -10.34 -4.65
C ALA A 53 -2.22 -10.36 -5.68
N SER A 54 -2.56 -10.28 -6.98
CA SER A 54 -1.57 -10.28 -8.07
C SER A 54 -0.83 -8.94 -8.22
N LEU A 55 -1.39 -7.82 -7.74
CA LEU A 55 -0.72 -6.51 -7.83
C LEU A 55 0.31 -6.32 -6.71
N GLY A 56 0.02 -6.79 -5.51
CA GLY A 56 0.89 -6.67 -4.34
C GLY A 56 1.11 -5.21 -3.89
N TRP A 57 2.13 -5.00 -3.05
CA TRP A 57 2.47 -3.68 -2.51
C TRP A 57 3.50 -2.91 -3.34
N ARG A 58 4.34 -3.62 -4.10
CA ARG A 58 5.48 -3.06 -4.84
C ARG A 58 5.08 -1.96 -5.85
N PRO A 59 4.01 -2.08 -6.66
CA PRO A 59 3.62 -1.01 -7.58
C PRO A 59 3.23 0.29 -6.86
N ILE A 60 2.55 0.17 -5.72
CA ILE A 60 2.15 1.31 -4.89
C ILE A 60 3.39 1.97 -4.29
N PHE A 61 4.33 1.17 -3.80
CA PHE A 61 5.61 1.65 -3.26
C PHE A 61 6.46 2.34 -4.33
N THR A 62 6.59 1.77 -5.53
CA THR A 62 7.31 2.40 -6.63
C THR A 62 6.70 3.76 -7.00
N SER A 63 5.37 3.83 -7.06
CA SER A 63 4.68 5.11 -7.31
C SER A 63 4.94 6.13 -6.20
N TRP A 64 4.92 5.70 -4.94
CA TRP A 64 5.19 6.55 -3.79
C TRP A 64 6.63 7.06 -3.77
N LEU A 65 7.61 6.19 -4.03
CA LEU A 65 9.04 6.56 -4.07
C LEU A 65 9.34 7.60 -5.17
N ASN A 66 8.59 7.57 -6.27
CA ASN A 66 8.70 8.58 -7.34
C ASN A 66 8.16 9.96 -6.94
N MET A 67 7.33 10.04 -5.90
CA MET A 67 6.82 11.29 -5.33
C MET A 67 7.65 11.78 -4.13
N ALA A 68 8.70 11.04 -3.76
CA ALA A 68 9.54 11.39 -2.62
C ALA A 68 10.22 12.77 -2.78
N PRO A 69 10.46 13.51 -1.69
CA PRO A 69 11.07 14.84 -1.75
C PRO A 69 12.40 14.87 -2.54
N PRO A 70 12.66 15.92 -3.33
CA PRO A 70 13.87 16.02 -4.16
C PRO A 70 15.16 16.13 -3.33
N THR A 71 15.03 16.42 -2.03
CA THR A 71 16.11 16.46 -1.06
C THR A 71 16.64 15.07 -0.67
N LEU A 72 15.90 14.01 -0.98
CA LEU A 72 16.36 12.63 -0.81
C LEU A 72 17.17 12.20 -2.03
N ASN A 73 18.49 12.18 -1.85
CA ASN A 73 19.44 11.67 -2.83
C ASN A 73 19.18 10.17 -3.15
N GLU A 74 19.73 9.72 -4.28
CA GLU A 74 19.60 8.32 -4.74
C GLU A 74 20.08 7.28 -3.71
N SER A 75 21.10 7.59 -2.91
CA SER A 75 21.54 6.71 -1.82
C SER A 75 20.48 6.54 -0.72
N HIS A 76 19.71 7.59 -0.42
CA HIS A 76 18.61 7.52 0.55
C HIS A 76 17.43 6.72 -0.01
N LYS A 77 17.10 6.92 -1.28
CA LYS A 77 16.06 6.12 -1.96
C LYS A 77 16.44 4.64 -2.00
N LYS A 78 17.70 4.32 -2.28
CA LYS A 78 18.20 2.95 -2.26
C LYS A 78 18.05 2.31 -0.88
N LEU A 79 18.40 3.03 0.19
CA LEU A 79 18.18 2.56 1.56
C LEU A 79 16.69 2.26 1.82
N ILE A 80 15.80 3.17 1.41
CA ILE A 80 14.35 2.98 1.58
C ILE A 80 13.88 1.71 0.85
N VAL A 81 14.33 1.48 -0.39
CA VAL A 81 14.03 0.25 -1.13
C VAL A 81 14.52 -0.99 -0.39
N GLU A 82 15.76 -0.98 0.09
CA GLU A 82 16.34 -2.10 0.86
C GLU A 82 15.56 -2.38 2.15
N LEU A 83 15.11 -1.35 2.86
CA LEU A 83 14.26 -1.49 4.05
C LEU A 83 12.91 -2.11 3.72
N PHE A 84 12.22 -1.63 2.67
CA PHE A 84 10.92 -2.18 2.28
C PHE A 84 11.04 -3.65 1.85
N GLU A 85 12.00 -3.98 0.99
CA GLU A 85 12.22 -5.36 0.53
C GLU A 85 12.63 -6.30 1.68
N ARG A 86 13.42 -5.81 2.64
CA ARG A 86 13.87 -6.62 3.79
C ARG A 86 12.76 -6.91 4.79
N PHE A 87 11.89 -5.94 5.10
CA PHE A 87 10.98 -6.04 6.24
C PHE A 87 9.54 -6.35 5.87
N ILE A 88 9.03 -5.89 4.72
CA ILE A 88 7.59 -5.93 4.45
C ILE A 88 7.07 -7.36 4.27
N ASP A 89 7.65 -8.14 3.35
CA ASP A 89 7.18 -9.49 3.07
C ASP A 89 7.28 -10.42 4.30
N PRO A 90 8.38 -10.43 5.08
CA PRO A 90 8.44 -11.19 6.34
C PRO A 90 7.42 -10.75 7.38
N CYS A 91 7.20 -9.44 7.55
CA CYS A 91 6.22 -8.92 8.51
C CYS A 91 4.78 -9.29 8.14
N ILE A 92 4.42 -9.17 6.85
CA ILE A 92 3.11 -9.58 6.35
C ILE A 92 2.95 -11.10 6.47
N ALA A 93 3.97 -11.88 6.09
CA ALA A 93 3.93 -13.34 6.22
C ALA A 93 3.71 -13.77 7.68
N TYR A 94 4.38 -13.11 8.64
CA TYR A 94 4.20 -13.38 10.05
C TYR A 94 2.82 -12.92 10.56
N LEU A 95 2.28 -11.82 10.06
CA LEU A 95 0.91 -11.40 10.35
C LEU A 95 -0.12 -12.45 9.90
N ARG A 96 0.00 -12.94 8.66
CA ARG A 96 -0.97 -13.88 8.07
C ARG A 96 -0.80 -15.32 8.55
N LYS A 97 0.43 -15.78 8.79
CA LYS A 97 0.75 -17.20 9.08
C LYS A 97 1.33 -17.44 10.47
N GLY A 98 1.74 -16.39 11.18
CA GLY A 98 2.39 -16.49 12.50
C GLY A 98 1.43 -16.65 13.68
N GLY A 99 0.14 -16.86 13.43
CA GLY A 99 -0.87 -17.02 14.49
C GLY A 99 -1.10 -15.73 15.28
N LEU A 100 -0.97 -14.58 14.62
CA LEU A 100 -1.37 -13.28 15.16
C LEU A 100 -2.87 -13.08 14.97
N LYS A 101 -3.52 -12.50 15.97
CA LYS A 101 -4.95 -12.19 15.93
C LYS A 101 -5.14 -10.72 15.61
N GLU A 102 -5.66 -10.44 14.42
CA GLU A 102 -6.05 -9.09 14.01
C GLU A 102 -7.40 -8.70 14.61
N LEU A 103 -7.52 -7.43 14.99
CA LEU A 103 -8.76 -6.85 15.52
C LEU A 103 -9.81 -6.63 14.42
N SER A 104 -9.36 -6.38 13.19
CA SER A 104 -10.19 -6.14 12.02
C SER A 104 -9.54 -6.76 10.78
N PRO A 105 -10.30 -7.22 9.79
CA PRO A 105 -9.74 -7.60 8.50
C PRO A 105 -8.94 -6.46 7.87
N THR A 106 -7.75 -6.77 7.35
CA THR A 106 -6.88 -5.81 6.66
C THR A 106 -6.43 -6.40 5.31
N SER A 107 -6.07 -5.53 4.37
CA SER A 107 -5.42 -5.95 3.12
C SER A 107 -3.94 -5.57 3.14
N ASP A 108 -3.11 -6.44 2.56
CA ASP A 108 -1.65 -6.29 2.56
C ASP A 108 -1.21 -4.95 1.96
N SER A 109 -1.79 -4.57 0.82
CA SER A 109 -1.51 -3.29 0.17
C SER A 109 -1.89 -2.08 1.03
N ASN A 110 -2.98 -2.16 1.81
CA ASN A 110 -3.39 -1.06 2.69
C ASN A 110 -2.50 -0.96 3.93
N LEU A 111 -1.95 -2.06 4.42
CA LEU A 111 -0.96 -2.03 5.51
C LEU A 111 0.30 -1.28 5.08
N VAL A 112 0.82 -1.61 3.89
CA VAL A 112 2.00 -0.92 3.35
C VAL A 112 1.68 0.54 3.01
N ARG A 113 0.47 0.84 2.52
CA ARG A 113 0.02 2.22 2.32
C ARG A 113 -0.04 3.01 3.63
N SER A 114 -0.51 2.40 4.71
CA SER A 114 -0.51 3.03 6.03
C SER A 114 0.90 3.32 6.52
N LEU A 115 1.86 2.43 6.24
CA LEU A 115 3.29 2.66 6.54
C LEU A 115 3.82 3.89 5.79
N MET A 116 3.57 3.96 4.47
CA MET A 116 3.98 5.08 3.63
C MET A 116 3.37 6.40 4.10
N ASN A 117 2.09 6.41 4.48
CA ASN A 117 1.44 7.62 5.02
C ASN A 117 2.12 8.12 6.31
N ILE A 118 2.54 7.22 7.21
CA ILE A 118 3.26 7.60 8.44
C ILE A 118 4.67 8.12 8.11
N LEU A 119 5.35 7.51 7.13
CA LEU A 119 6.64 7.98 6.65
C LEU A 119 6.53 9.38 6.06
N ASP A 120 5.50 9.67 5.25
CA ASP A 120 5.28 10.99 4.66
C ASP A 120 5.19 12.07 5.75
N CYS A 121 4.40 11.84 6.79
CA CYS A 121 4.30 12.77 7.93
C CYS A 121 5.65 13.04 8.62
N GLN A 122 6.59 12.08 8.56
CA GLN A 122 7.93 12.25 9.12
C GLN A 122 8.89 12.89 8.11
N PHE A 123 8.67 12.64 6.81
CA PHE A 123 9.47 13.14 5.71
C PHE A 123 9.19 14.59 5.34
N ASP A 124 8.09 15.18 5.79
CA ASP A 124 7.84 16.64 5.75
C ASP A 124 9.05 17.45 6.26
N LYS A 125 9.82 16.89 7.20
CA LYS A 125 11.04 17.51 7.75
C LYS A 125 12.18 17.63 6.74
N PHE A 126 12.18 16.79 5.71
CA PHE A 126 13.17 16.78 4.63
C PHE A 126 12.77 17.68 3.46
N GLU A 127 11.58 18.28 3.41
CA GLU A 127 11.18 19.12 2.27
C GLU A 127 12.03 20.39 2.13
N ASP A 128 12.49 20.98 3.24
CA ASP A 128 13.27 22.22 3.23
C ASP A 128 14.76 21.94 2.95
N PRO A 129 15.29 22.30 1.75
CA PRO A 129 16.67 22.01 1.38
C PRO A 129 17.71 22.68 2.30
N LYS A 130 17.35 23.82 2.91
CA LYS A 130 18.27 24.56 3.80
C LYS A 130 18.50 23.82 5.11
N LYS A 131 17.46 23.15 5.63
CA LYS A 131 17.56 22.31 6.84
C LYS A 131 18.33 21.03 6.53
N VAL A 132 18.06 20.40 5.39
CA VAL A 132 18.75 19.16 5.00
C VAL A 132 20.25 19.37 4.81
N ALA A 133 20.66 20.49 4.22
CA ALA A 133 22.08 20.84 4.03
C ALA A 133 22.86 21.00 5.36
N SER A 134 22.17 21.29 6.46
CA SER A 134 22.77 21.41 7.80
C SER A 134 23.00 20.07 8.51
N TYR A 135 22.40 18.99 8.00
CA TYR A 135 22.48 17.68 8.63
C TYR A 135 23.74 16.92 8.22
N VAL A 136 24.33 16.22 9.18
CA VAL A 136 25.41 15.27 8.91
C VAL A 136 24.82 14.09 8.13
N THR A 137 25.39 13.76 6.98
CA THR A 137 24.90 12.70 6.09
C THR A 137 24.60 11.38 6.81
N LYS A 138 25.52 10.89 7.67
CA LYS A 138 25.31 9.66 8.45
C LYS A 138 24.08 9.71 9.38
N ALA A 139 23.74 10.88 9.91
CA ALA A 139 22.57 11.04 10.77
C ALA A 139 21.26 10.86 9.97
N VAL A 140 21.23 11.29 8.71
CA VAL A 140 20.06 11.15 7.84
C VAL A 140 19.74 9.67 7.56
N PHE A 141 20.75 8.84 7.30
CA PHE A 141 20.56 7.39 7.13
C PHE A 141 19.93 6.76 8.39
N ALA A 142 20.51 7.02 9.57
CA ALA A 142 19.98 6.51 10.83
C ALA A 142 18.56 7.02 11.14
N TRP A 143 18.25 8.26 10.77
CA TRP A 143 16.90 8.82 10.91
C TRP A 143 15.90 8.11 10.00
N ILE A 144 16.25 7.84 8.74
CA ILE A 144 15.38 7.10 7.82
C ILE A 144 15.09 5.70 8.36
N GLU A 145 16.11 4.98 8.84
CA GLU A 145 15.93 3.65 9.46
C GLU A 145 15.00 3.71 10.68
N GLY A 146 15.21 4.70 11.57
CA GLY A 146 14.38 4.89 12.75
C GLY A 146 12.93 5.27 12.42
N MET A 147 12.73 6.14 11.43
CA MET A 147 11.42 6.53 10.90
C MET A 147 10.70 5.33 10.29
N PHE A 148 11.41 4.53 9.50
CA PHE A 148 10.88 3.31 8.90
C PHE A 148 10.43 2.30 9.95
N LEU A 149 11.27 1.99 10.95
CA LEU A 149 10.90 1.06 12.01
C LEU A 149 9.70 1.56 12.82
N PHE A 150 9.64 2.86 13.11
CA PHE A 150 8.49 3.47 13.76
C PHE A 150 7.22 3.29 12.91
N ALA A 151 7.28 3.64 11.62
CA ALA A 151 6.15 3.51 10.70
C ALA A 151 5.71 2.05 10.55
N LEU A 152 6.64 1.10 10.51
CA LEU A 152 6.36 -0.34 10.42
C LEU A 152 5.59 -0.86 11.63
N ILE A 153 6.00 -0.47 12.84
CA ILE A 153 5.33 -0.85 14.08
C ILE A 153 3.91 -0.27 14.12
N TRP A 154 3.74 0.99 13.74
CA TRP A 154 2.46 1.70 13.78
C TRP A 154 1.54 1.45 12.58
N SER A 155 1.96 0.63 11.62
CA SER A 155 1.15 0.21 10.47
C SER A 155 0.82 -1.28 10.52
N ILE A 156 1.83 -2.15 10.35
CA ILE A 156 1.65 -3.60 10.34
C ILE A 156 1.57 -4.17 11.76
N GLY A 157 2.42 -3.69 12.67
CA GLY A 157 2.49 -4.24 14.04
C GLY A 157 1.27 -3.94 14.91
N ILE A 158 0.55 -2.85 14.64
CA ILE A 158 -0.53 -2.36 15.50
C ILE A 158 -1.87 -3.11 15.31
N THR A 159 -2.05 -3.80 14.18
CA THR A 159 -3.31 -4.47 13.81
C THR A 159 -3.69 -5.63 14.73
N GLY A 160 -2.68 -6.22 15.37
CA GLY A 160 -2.84 -7.30 16.33
C GLY A 160 -3.42 -6.86 17.68
N ASP A 161 -3.98 -7.81 18.41
CA ASP A 161 -4.31 -7.65 19.84
C ASP A 161 -3.04 -7.50 20.71
N THR A 162 -3.22 -7.23 22.01
CA THR A 162 -2.11 -6.99 22.95
C THR A 162 -1.08 -8.13 22.96
N ASN A 163 -1.53 -9.39 22.93
CA ASN A 163 -0.64 -10.55 22.92
C ASN A 163 0.10 -10.69 21.58
N SER A 164 -0.58 -10.44 20.47
CA SER A 164 -0.01 -10.47 19.13
C SER A 164 1.06 -9.39 18.95
N ARG A 165 0.88 -8.21 19.53
CA ARG A 165 1.87 -7.13 19.53
C ARG A 165 3.18 -7.53 20.22
N VAL A 166 3.11 -8.24 21.34
CA VAL A 166 4.31 -8.75 22.03
C VAL A 166 5.04 -9.78 21.16
N LYS A 167 4.29 -10.70 20.52
CA LYS A 167 4.88 -11.68 19.59
C LYS A 167 5.51 -11.01 18.36
N PHE A 168 4.90 -9.94 17.85
CA PHE A 168 5.41 -9.16 16.73
C PHE A 168 6.67 -8.39 17.10
N ASP A 169 6.73 -7.77 18.29
CA ASP A 169 7.93 -7.11 18.81
C ASP A 169 9.12 -8.09 18.88
N LEU A 170 8.91 -9.28 19.46
CA LEU A 170 9.95 -10.30 19.53
C LEU A 170 10.43 -10.77 18.15
N PHE A 171 9.51 -10.91 17.20
CA PHE A 171 9.83 -11.28 15.82
C PHE A 171 10.62 -10.17 15.11
N LEU A 172 10.18 -8.92 15.22
CA LEU A 172 10.83 -7.79 14.59
C LEU A 172 12.25 -7.59 15.14
N ARG A 173 12.45 -7.71 16.46
CA ARG A 173 13.78 -7.66 17.07
C ARG A 173 14.71 -8.75 16.53
N LYS A 174 14.19 -9.95 16.27
CA LYS A 174 14.96 -11.04 15.65
C LYS A 174 15.39 -10.69 14.22
N ILE A 175 14.50 -10.11 13.41
CA ILE A 175 14.83 -9.69 12.03
C ILE A 175 15.88 -8.57 12.01
N ILE A 176 15.75 -7.63 12.95
CA ILE A 176 16.72 -6.53 13.09
C ILE A 176 18.09 -7.12 13.44
N ALA A 177 18.17 -8.00 14.44
CA ALA A 177 19.41 -8.65 14.84
C ALA A 177 20.00 -9.58 13.76
N SER A 178 19.14 -10.32 13.03
CA SER A 178 19.61 -11.32 12.07
C SER A 178 20.30 -10.73 10.84
N GLY A 179 20.01 -9.49 10.48
CA GLY A 179 20.73 -8.80 9.40
C GLY A 179 21.67 -7.70 9.89
N ILE A 180 22.15 -7.82 11.14
CA ILE A 180 23.42 -7.20 11.58
C ILE A 180 24.56 -8.25 11.49
N ASN A 181 24.21 -9.56 11.45
CA ASN A 181 25.16 -10.67 11.48
C ASN A 181 25.44 -11.33 10.12
N ASP A 182 25.32 -10.60 9.00
CA ASP A 182 25.75 -11.08 7.67
C ASP A 182 27.29 -11.17 7.52
N GLU A 183 28.00 -11.50 8.61
CA GLU A 183 29.40 -11.99 8.61
C GLU A 183 29.52 -13.45 9.08
N GLU A 184 28.48 -14.10 9.60
CA GLU A 184 28.57 -15.48 10.14
C GLU A 184 28.01 -16.57 9.20
N LYS A 185 28.02 -16.36 7.88
CA LYS A 185 27.77 -17.44 6.91
C LYS A 185 28.79 -17.44 5.78
N LYS A 186 30.03 -17.76 6.15
CA LYS A 186 30.97 -18.50 5.28
C LYS A 186 31.60 -19.60 6.12
N ASP A 187 30.97 -20.77 6.08
CA ASP A 187 31.59 -22.09 6.21
C ASP A 187 30.87 -23.03 5.23
#